data_AF-A0A9X3WWS2-F1
#
_entry.id   AF-A0A9X3WWS2-F1
#
_cell.length_a   1.000
_cell.length_b   1.000
_cell.length_c   1.000
_cell.angle_alpha   90.00
_cell.angle_beta   90.00
_cell.angle_gamma   90.00
#
_symmetry.space_group_name_H-M   'P 1'
#
loop_
_entity.id
_entity.type
_entity.pdbx_description
1 polymer ?
#
loop_
_entity_poly.entity_id
_entity_poly.type
_entity_poly.pdbx_seq_one_letter_code
_entity_poly.pdbx_strand_id
1 'polypeptide(L)'
;MESSLLSSLSSYPILGLVATIIMIMIVISIVKSLFRLASILVMVGLVLVLFFGFSPKEVMDKGANLAGSGSELIDGNVIQLLFNAIQTEDFFIKKVGEDTVIEIESLGINYNVSDLLNQLGEANQQDLNQIIEEEKGD
;
A
#
# COMPACT_ATOMS: atom_id res chain seq x y z
N MET A 1 11.77 10.07 -8.20
CA MET A 1 12.66 9.79 -7.06
C MET A 1 13.32 8.41 -7.11
N GLU A 2 12.70 7.40 -7.73
CA GLU A 2 13.28 6.05 -7.86
C GLU A 2 14.53 5.99 -8.77
N SER A 3 14.53 6.78 -9.84
CA SER A 3 15.67 6.85 -10.79
C SER A 3 16.94 7.45 -10.17
N SER A 4 16.81 8.34 -9.19
CA SER A 4 17.92 8.95 -8.46
C SER A 4 18.52 8.04 -7.38
N LEU A 5 17.72 7.15 -6.79
CA LEU A 5 18.21 6.12 -5.87
C LEU A 5 18.90 4.99 -6.64
N LEU A 6 18.32 4.54 -7.76
CA LEU A 6 18.92 3.54 -8.64
C LEU A 6 20.21 4.05 -9.30
N SER A 7 20.26 5.32 -9.73
CA SER A 7 21.48 5.93 -10.29
C SER A 7 22.57 6.11 -9.23
N SER A 8 22.22 6.47 -7.99
CA SER A 8 23.16 6.57 -6.86
C SER A 8 23.69 5.20 -6.41
N LEU A 9 22.84 4.16 -6.45
CA LEU A 9 23.25 2.77 -6.21
C LEU A 9 24.21 2.24 -7.29
N SER A 10 23.98 2.60 -8.55
CA SER A 10 24.88 2.25 -9.66
C SER A 10 26.22 3.00 -9.60
N SER A 11 26.22 4.19 -8.99
CA SER A 11 27.44 5.00 -8.81
C SER A 11 28.31 4.51 -7.64
N TYR A 12 27.72 3.81 -6.67
CA TYR A 12 28.42 3.22 -5.53
C TYR A 12 28.04 1.73 -5.38
N PRO A 13 28.77 0.80 -6.03
CA PRO A 13 28.39 -0.62 -6.11
C PRO A 13 28.26 -1.30 -4.73
N ILE A 14 28.97 -0.79 -3.72
CA ILE A 14 28.91 -1.27 -2.34
C ILE A 14 27.56 -0.91 -1.69
N LEU A 15 27.03 0.29 -1.96
CA LEU A 15 25.76 0.74 -1.40
C LEU A 15 24.59 -0.08 -1.96
N GLY A 16 24.64 -0.41 -3.25
CA GLY A 16 23.64 -1.27 -3.88
C GLY A 16 23.65 -2.69 -3.34
N LEU A 17 24.83 -3.25 -3.15
CA LEU A 17 24.98 -4.57 -2.54
C LEU A 17 24.44 -4.61 -1.10
N VAL A 18 24.72 -3.58 -0.29
CA VAL A 18 24.18 -3.47 1.07
C VAL A 18 22.66 -3.33 1.08
N ALA A 19 22.08 -2.49 0.20
CA ALA A 19 20.63 -2.32 0.09
C ALA A 19 19.93 -3.64 -0.30
N THR A 20 20.49 -4.38 -1.25
CA THR A 20 19.95 -5.70 -1.64
C THR A 20 20.03 -6.71 -0.50
N ILE A 21 21.14 -6.76 0.24
CA ILE A 21 21.28 -7.65 1.40
C ILE A 21 20.26 -7.31 2.48
N ILE A 22 20.05 -6.03 2.77
CA ILE A 22 19.04 -5.59 3.75
C ILE A 22 17.64 -6.00 3.30
N MET A 23 17.31 -5.80 2.03
CA MET A 23 16.02 -6.22 1.47
C MET A 23 15.80 -7.73 1.63
N ILE A 24 16.81 -8.54 1.28
CA ILE A 24 16.75 -10.00 1.45
C ILE A 24 16.58 -10.38 2.92
N MET A 25 17.32 -9.74 3.83
CA MET A 25 17.21 -9.94 5.28
C MET A 25 15.79 -9.67 5.79
N ILE A 26 15.15 -8.60 5.31
CA ILE A 26 13.76 -8.27 5.68
C ILE A 26 12.82 -9.38 5.22
N VAL A 27 12.92 -9.83 3.97
CA VAL A 27 12.08 -10.91 3.44
C VAL A 27 12.28 -12.20 4.24
N ILE A 28 13.52 -12.60 4.50
CA ILE A 28 13.84 -13.80 5.30
C ILE A 28 13.25 -13.67 6.71
N SER A 29 13.34 -12.49 7.32
CA SER A 29 12.78 -12.23 8.66
C SER A 29 11.26 -12.41 8.67
N ILE A 30 10.57 -11.85 7.68
CA ILE A 30 9.11 -11.98 7.52
C ILE A 30 8.73 -13.45 7.34
N VAL A 31 9.39 -14.16 6.42
CA VAL A 31 9.13 -15.59 6.16
C VAL A 31 9.37 -16.44 7.41
N LYS A 32 10.46 -16.19 8.13
CA LYS A 32 10.77 -16.90 9.39
C LYS A 32 9.71 -16.65 10.46
N SER A 33 9.20 -15.42 10.55
CA SER A 33 8.12 -15.06 11.46
C SER A 33 6.81 -15.77 11.09
N LEU A 34 6.43 -15.74 9.81
CA LEU A 34 5.26 -16.44 9.30
C LEU A 34 5.32 -17.94 9.56
N PHE A 35 6.49 -18.56 9.33
CA PHE A 35 6.67 -19.99 9.58
C PHE A 35 6.47 -20.34 11.06
N ARG A 36 6.96 -19.50 11.98
CA ARG A 36 6.78 -19.70 13.41
C ARG A 36 5.30 -19.62 13.83
N LEU A 37 4.56 -18.66 13.28
CA LEU A 37 3.11 -18.53 13.49
C LEU A 37 2.35 -19.74 12.93
N ALA A 38 2.66 -20.13 11.69
CA ALA A 38 2.05 -21.30 11.06
C ALA A 38 2.32 -22.59 11.85
N SER A 39 3.55 -22.78 12.37
CA SER A 39 3.90 -23.94 13.17
C SER A 39 3.03 -24.07 14.43
N ILE A 40 2.76 -22.96 15.13
CA ILE A 40 1.88 -22.96 16.31
C ILE A 40 0.45 -23.33 15.90
N LEU A 41 -0.07 -22.72 14.83
CA LEU A 41 -1.41 -23.02 14.32
C LEU A 41 -1.58 -24.49 13.93
N VAL A 42 -0.59 -25.06 13.23
CA VAL A 42 -0.59 -26.48 12.86
C VAL A 42 -0.61 -27.35 14.11
N MET A 43 0.19 -27.01 15.13
CA MET A 43 0.22 -27.80 16.36
C MET A 43 -1.11 -27.75 17.12
N VAL A 44 -1.74 -26.58 17.19
CA VAL A 44 -3.09 -26.42 17.78
C VAL A 44 -4.12 -27.23 17.00
N GLY A 45 -4.10 -27.16 15.66
CA GLY A 45 -4.99 -27.93 14.80
C GLY A 45 -4.81 -29.45 15.00
N LEU A 46 -3.58 -29.91 15.14
CA LEU A 46 -3.25 -31.31 15.36
C LEU A 46 -3.76 -31.79 16.73
N VAL A 47 -3.65 -30.96 17.78
CA VAL A 47 -4.23 -31.25 19.10
C VAL A 47 -5.75 -31.34 19.05
N LEU A 48 -6.42 -30.43 18.33
CA LEU A 48 -7.88 -30.44 18.17
C LEU A 48 -8.38 -31.72 17.48
N VAL A 49 -7.66 -32.20 16.47
CA VAL A 49 -8.04 -33.45 15.78
C VAL A 49 -7.77 -34.68 16.66
N LEU A 50 -6.59 -34.78 17.27
CA LEU A 50 -6.18 -35.99 18.01
C LEU A 50 -6.84 -36.13 19.38
N PHE A 51 -7.00 -35.04 20.14
CA PHE A 51 -7.49 -35.10 21.52
C PHE A 51 -8.98 -34.76 21.66
N PHE A 52 -9.51 -33.91 20.78
CA PHE A 52 -10.91 -33.47 20.86
C PHE A 52 -11.82 -34.17 19.84
N GLY A 53 -11.26 -35.02 18.97
CA GLY A 53 -12.03 -35.79 17.99
C GLY A 53 -12.67 -34.93 16.89
N PHE A 54 -12.23 -33.69 16.72
CA PHE A 54 -12.69 -32.84 15.63
C PHE A 54 -12.24 -33.41 14.29
N SER A 55 -13.11 -33.34 13.28
CA SER A 55 -12.71 -33.72 11.93
C SER A 55 -11.73 -32.69 11.36
N PRO A 56 -10.76 -33.08 10.51
CA PRO A 56 -9.83 -32.14 9.88
C PRO A 56 -10.54 -31.02 9.12
N LYS A 57 -11.69 -31.36 8.49
CA LYS A 57 -12.52 -30.40 7.76
C LYS A 57 -13.12 -29.35 8.71
N GLU A 58 -13.64 -29.79 9.85
CA GLU A 58 -14.22 -28.88 10.83
C GLU A 58 -13.19 -27.92 11.44
N VAL A 59 -11.95 -28.37 11.67
CA VAL A 59 -10.86 -27.49 12.14
C VAL A 59 -10.48 -26.47 11.07
N MET A 60 -10.44 -26.88 9.80
CA MET A 60 -10.15 -25.99 8.68
C MET A 60 -11.26 -24.94 8.49
N ASP A 61 -12.52 -25.34 8.56
CA ASP A 61 -13.67 -24.45 8.40
C ASP A 61 -13.73 -23.41 9.54
N LYS A 62 -13.48 -23.82 10.79
CA LYS A 62 -13.38 -22.89 11.93
C LYS A 62 -12.19 -21.94 11.79
N GLY A 63 -11.04 -22.44 11.33
CA GLY A 63 -9.87 -21.61 11.06
C GLY A 63 -10.10 -20.57 9.96
N ALA A 64 -10.75 -20.96 8.87
CA ALA A 64 -11.10 -20.07 7.76
C ALA A 64 -12.05 -18.95 8.22
N ASN A 65 -13.06 -19.28 9.02
CA ASN A 65 -13.97 -18.28 9.58
C ASN A 65 -13.25 -17.27 10.49
N LEU A 66 -12.33 -17.74 11.34
CA LEU A 66 -11.53 -16.87 12.21
C LEU A 66 -10.61 -15.94 11.41
N ALA A 67 -9.99 -16.45 10.34
CA ALA A 67 -9.16 -15.65 9.45
C ALA A 67 -9.99 -14.59 8.70
N GLY A 68 -11.19 -14.95 8.24
CA GLY A 68 -12.12 -14.01 7.59
C GLY A 68 -12.53 -12.85 8.49
N SER A 69 -12.95 -13.14 9.72
CA SER A 69 -13.28 -12.10 10.70
C SER A 69 -12.08 -11.23 11.08
N GLY A 70 -10.88 -11.80 11.10
CA GLY A 70 -9.64 -11.03 11.31
C GLY A 70 -9.34 -10.06 10.16
N SER A 71 -9.59 -10.47 8.91
CA SER A 71 -9.40 -9.60 7.73
C SER A 71 -10.33 -8.40 7.77
N GLU A 72 -11.61 -8.60 8.10
CA GLU A 72 -12.59 -7.51 8.20
C GLU A 72 -12.20 -6.45 9.25
N LEU A 73 -11.58 -6.87 10.36
CA LEU A 73 -11.06 -5.98 11.41
C LEU A 73 -9.80 -5.23 10.98
N ILE A 74 -8.96 -5.84 10.14
CA ILE A 74 -7.75 -5.21 9.61
C ILE A 74 -8.12 -4.20 8.53
N ASP A 75 -9.00 -4.56 7.59
CA ASP A 75 -9.42 -3.68 6.50
C ASP A 75 -10.11 -2.41 7.04
N GLY A 76 -10.94 -2.55 8.07
CA GLY A 76 -11.62 -1.40 8.69
C GLY A 76 -10.68 -0.46 9.45
N ASN A 77 -9.65 -0.98 10.12
CA ASN A 77 -8.79 -0.19 11.01
C ASN A 77 -7.49 0.29 10.36
N VAL A 78 -6.89 -0.52 9.47
CA VAL A 78 -5.63 -0.15 8.81
C VAL A 78 -5.87 0.97 7.80
N ILE A 79 -6.99 0.94 7.06
CA ILE A 79 -7.35 2.05 6.17
C ILE A 79 -7.55 3.34 6.98
N GLN A 80 -8.21 3.28 8.13
CA GLN A 80 -8.39 4.45 9.00
C GLN A 80 -7.08 4.96 9.59
N LEU A 81 -6.17 4.05 9.98
CA LEU A 81 -4.84 4.43 10.48
C LEU A 81 -3.98 5.07 9.38
N LEU A 82 -4.04 4.55 8.15
CA LEU A 82 -3.37 5.15 7.00
C LEU A 82 -3.98 6.51 6.64
N PHE A 83 -5.32 6.64 6.67
CA PHE A 83 -6.01 7.89 6.35
C PHE A 83 -5.76 8.98 7.40
N ASN A 84 -5.72 8.61 8.68
CA ASN A 84 -5.36 9.53 9.77
C ASN A 84 -3.87 9.91 9.73
N ALA A 85 -2.98 8.98 9.34
CA ALA A 85 -1.57 9.30 9.13
C ALA A 85 -1.41 10.36 8.02
N ILE A 86 -2.18 10.26 6.92
CA ILE A 86 -2.15 11.24 5.83
C ILE A 86 -2.70 12.61 6.25
N GLN A 87 -3.72 12.67 7.12
CA GLN A 87 -4.32 13.94 7.55
C GLN A 87 -3.54 14.72 8.61
N THR A 88 -2.64 14.05 9.35
CA THR A 88 -1.89 14.68 10.45
C THR A 88 -0.56 15.29 9.96
N GLU A 89 -0.29 15.25 8.66
CA GLU A 89 0.95 15.72 8.09
C GLU A 89 0.80 17.12 7.48
N ASP A 90 1.68 18.02 7.92
CA ASP A 90 1.78 19.39 7.42
C ASP A 90 2.17 19.36 5.93
N PHE A 91 1.28 19.85 5.06
CA PHE A 91 1.60 20.09 3.66
C PHE A 91 2.42 21.39 3.55
N PHE A 92 3.61 21.31 2.96
CA PHE A 92 4.47 22.48 2.78
C PHE A 92 4.39 22.96 1.33
N ILE A 93 3.82 24.15 1.14
CA ILE A 93 3.81 24.83 -0.16
C ILE A 93 5.19 25.49 -0.34
N LYS A 94 6.02 24.92 -1.21
CA LYS A 94 7.35 25.49 -1.54
C LYS A 94 7.34 26.00 -2.97
N LYS A 95 7.85 27.23 -3.16
CA LYS A 95 8.04 27.81 -4.49
C LYS A 95 9.39 27.36 -5.03
N VAL A 96 9.39 26.55 -6.09
CA VAL A 96 10.60 26.02 -6.72
C VAL A 96 10.69 26.60 -8.14
N GLY A 97 11.49 27.65 -8.31
CA GLY A 97 11.56 28.40 -9.59
C GLY A 97 10.39 29.38 -9.76
N GLU A 98 9.77 29.41 -10.94
CA GLU A 98 8.53 30.19 -11.19
C GLU A 98 7.25 29.44 -10.78
N ASP A 99 7.34 28.13 -10.53
CA ASP A 99 6.19 27.28 -10.22
C ASP A 99 5.99 27.06 -8.72
N THR A 100 4.72 26.95 -8.34
CA THR A 100 4.31 26.61 -6.97
C THR A 100 4.10 25.10 -6.90
N VAL A 101 4.87 24.44 -6.05
CA VAL A 101 4.84 22.98 -5.88
C VAL A 101 4.32 22.66 -4.48
N ILE A 102 3.37 21.74 -4.40
CA ILE A 102 2.90 21.19 -3.13
C ILE A 102 3.70 19.92 -2.88
N GLU A 103 4.52 19.94 -1.82
CA GLU A 103 5.35 18.82 -1.39
C GLU A 103 4.68 18.14 -0.19
N ILE A 104 4.35 16.86 -0.34
CA ILE A 104 3.87 16.02 0.76
C ILE A 104 5.04 15.10 1.16
N GLU A 105 5.82 15.54 2.17
CA GLU A 105 7.14 14.96 2.51
C GLU A 105 7.10 13.45 2.82
N SER A 106 5.98 12.93 3.33
CA SER A 106 5.84 11.51 3.73
C SER A 106 5.63 10.55 2.57
N LEU A 107 5.06 11.03 1.46
CA LEU A 107 4.84 10.21 0.26
C LEU A 107 5.96 10.37 -0.78
N GLY A 108 6.82 11.38 -0.61
CA GLY A 108 7.85 11.72 -1.61
C GLY A 108 7.26 12.13 -2.96
N ILE A 109 6.01 12.61 -2.96
CA ILE A 109 5.27 13.01 -4.16
C ILE A 109 5.23 14.54 -4.21
N ASN A 110 5.73 15.08 -5.32
CA ASN A 110 5.73 16.50 -5.62
C ASN A 110 4.67 16.75 -6.69
N TYR A 111 3.65 17.54 -6.36
CA TYR A 111 2.62 17.93 -7.32
C TYR A 111 2.85 19.38 -7.77
N ASN A 112 3.07 19.56 -9.08
CA ASN A 112 3.08 20.90 -9.67
C ASN A 112 1.63 21.37 -9.81
N VAL A 113 1.32 22.51 -9.21
CA VAL A 113 -0.04 23.06 -9.20
C VAL A 113 -0.51 23.41 -10.63
N SER A 114 0.40 23.78 -11.51
CA SER A 114 0.11 24.06 -12.93
C SER A 114 -0.37 22.81 -13.67
N ASP A 115 0.21 21.65 -13.38
CA ASP A 115 -0.18 20.38 -14.00
C ASP A 115 -1.52 19.88 -13.47
N LEU A 116 -1.78 20.06 -12.17
CA LEU A 116 -3.08 19.74 -11.57
C LEU A 116 -4.20 20.62 -12.14
N LEU A 117 -3.93 21.91 -12.37
CA LEU A 117 -4.90 22.82 -13.01
C LEU A 117 -5.18 22.43 -14.46
N ASN A 118 -4.15 22.04 -15.21
CA ASN A 118 -4.30 21.62 -16.60
C ASN A 118 -5.09 20.31 -16.70
N GLN A 119 -4.86 19.36 -15.80
CA GLN A 119 -5.58 18.08 -15.77
C GLN A 119 -7.05 18.24 -15.35
N LEU A 120 -7.35 19.19 -14.45
CA LEU A 120 -8.73 19.61 -14.13
C LEU A 120 -9.39 20.37 -15.29
N GLY A 121 -8.60 21.11 -16.09
CA GLY A 121 -9.06 21.78 -17.30
C GLY A 121 -9.38 20.82 -18.45
N GLU A 122 -8.68 19.70 -18.55
CA GLU A 122 -8.93 18.63 -19.52
C GLU A 122 -10.13 17.75 -19.13
N ALA A 123 -10.25 17.40 -17.85
CA ALA A 123 -11.40 16.64 -17.33
C ALA A 123 -12.73 17.40 -17.54
N ASN A 124 -12.75 18.72 -17.33
CA ASN A 124 -13.94 19.53 -17.57
C ASN A 124 -14.27 19.73 -19.07
N GLN A 125 -13.29 19.61 -19.98
CA GLN A 125 -13.54 19.75 -21.42
C GLN A 125 -14.14 18.49 -22.04
N GLN A 126 -13.88 17.30 -21.49
CA GLN A 126 -14.52 16.06 -21.94
C GLN A 126 -16.00 16.02 -21.54
N ASP A 127 -16.34 16.43 -20.31
CA ASP A 127 -17.73 16.48 -19.85
C ASP A 127 -18.56 17.54 -20.59
N LEU A 128 -17.97 18.69 -20.93
CA LEU A 128 -18.65 19.74 -21.70
C LEU A 128 -18.94 19.32 -23.17
N ASN A 129 -18.06 18.54 -23.79
CA ASN A 129 -18.28 18.06 -25.16
C ASN A 129 -19.34 16.94 -25.22
N GLN A 130 -19.45 16.10 -24.18
CA GLN A 130 -20.53 15.11 -24.10
C GLN A 130 -21.91 15.76 -23.93
N ILE A 131 -22.02 16.82 -23.14
CA ILE A 131 -23.30 17.53 -22.94
C ILE A 131 -23.74 18.25 -24.23
N ILE A 132 -22.81 18.76 -25.04
CA ILE A 132 -23.12 19.43 -26.31
C ILE A 132 -23.49 18.44 -27.43
N GLU A 133 -22.95 17.22 -27.42
CA GLU A 133 -23.36 16.16 -28.36
C GLU A 133 -24.74 15.58 -28.01
N GLU A 134 -25.12 15.56 -26.73
CA GLU A 134 -26.45 15.12 -26.29
C GLU A 134 -27.55 16.14 -26.67
N GLU A 135 -27.25 17.43 -26.76
CA GLU A 135 -28.21 18.47 -27.22
C GLU A 135 -28.33 18.64 -28.74
N LYS A 136 -27.47 18.00 -29.55
CA LYS A 136 -27.57 18.02 -31.03
C LYS A 136 -28.24 16.78 -31.63
N GLY A 137 -28.75 15.90 -30.77
CA GLY A 137 -29.37 14.62 -31.12
C GLY A 137 -30.89 14.56 -31.05
N ASP A 138 -31.60 15.69 -30.99
CA ASP A 138 -33.07 15.81 -31.14
C ASP A 138 -33.45 16.83 -32.22
#